data_AF-A0A3P5Z9Q7-F1
#
_entry.id   AF-A0A3P5Z9Q7-F1
#
_cell.length_a   1.000
_cell.length_b   1.000
_cell.length_c   1.000
_cell.angle_alpha   90.00
_cell.angle_beta   90.00
_cell.angle_gamma   90.00
#
_symmetry.space_group_name_H-M   'P 1'
#
loop_
_entity.id
_entity.type
_entity.pdbx_description
1 polymer ?
#
loop_
_entity_poly.entity_id
_entity_poly.type
_entity_poly.pdbx_seq_one_letter_code
_entity_poly.pdbx_strand_id
1 'polypeptide(L)'
;MIHKEYILQDWSKCVLFKHATPKYSFHIWTAMLDRLSTCDRMLKWNPAIDPVCVLCKEEVETKNHMFFSCAYTSQVWQKLMRGLLCVRYTEVGEILLS
;
A
#
# COMPACT_ATOMS: atom_id res chain seq x y z
N MET A 1 24.49 14.97 -5.08
CA MET A 1 23.04 14.95 -5.35
C MET A 1 22.83 14.10 -6.59
N ILE A 2 22.32 12.87 -6.43
CA ILE A 2 22.23 11.90 -7.52
C ILE A 2 20.98 12.22 -8.34
N HIS A 3 21.18 12.68 -9.57
CA HIS A 3 20.11 12.84 -10.56
C HIS A 3 19.76 11.43 -11.07
N LYS A 4 18.83 10.74 -10.39
CA LYS A 4 18.22 9.53 -10.97
C LYS A 4 17.17 10.00 -11.96
N GLU A 5 17.38 9.70 -13.24
CA GLU A 5 16.29 9.71 -14.23
C GLU A 5 15.24 8.70 -13.75
N TYR A 6 14.18 9.20 -13.12
CA TYR A 6 13.02 8.38 -12.83
C TYR A 6 12.26 8.22 -14.13
N ILE A 7 12.35 7.03 -14.73
CA ILE A 7 11.41 6.60 -15.77
C ILE A 7 10.01 6.82 -15.20
N LEU A 8 9.24 7.70 -15.86
CA LEU A 8 7.88 8.02 -15.46
C LEU A 8 7.05 6.75 -15.60
N GLN A 9 6.80 6.09 -14.48
CA GLN A 9 5.94 4.91 -14.41
C GLN A 9 4.50 5.34 -14.71
N ASP A 10 3.72 4.50 -15.39
CA ASP A 10 2.38 4.86 -15.83
C ASP A 10 1.44 5.23 -14.66
N TRP A 11 1.61 4.56 -13.51
CA TRP A 11 0.86 4.85 -12.29
C TRP A 11 1.17 6.22 -11.67
N SER A 12 2.31 6.85 -12.01
CA SER A 12 2.74 8.11 -11.38
C SER A 12 1.76 9.27 -11.60
N LYS A 13 1.10 9.30 -12.76
CA LYS A 13 0.08 10.30 -13.11
C LYS A 13 -1.18 10.18 -12.24
N CYS A 14 -1.50 8.98 -11.77
CA CYS A 14 -2.62 8.74 -10.85
C CYS A 14 -2.31 9.25 -9.42
N VAL A 15 -1.04 9.33 -9.07
CA VAL A 15 -0.58 9.71 -7.72
C VAL A 15 -0.22 11.20 -7.62
N LEU A 16 0.32 11.76 -8.70
CA LEU A 16 0.84 13.13 -8.78
C LEU A 16 0.00 13.95 -9.76
N PHE A 17 -1.16 14.42 -9.31
CA PHE A 17 -2.03 15.34 -10.07
C PHE A 17 -2.21 16.67 -9.34
N LYS A 18 -2.65 17.72 -10.06
CA LYS A 18 -2.70 19.11 -9.59
C LYS A 18 -3.39 19.33 -8.24
N HIS A 19 -4.38 18.50 -7.92
CA HIS A 19 -5.19 18.60 -6.70
C HIS A 19 -4.93 17.46 -5.71
N ALA A 20 -3.88 16.67 -5.91
CA ALA A 20 -3.53 15.59 -5.02
C ALA A 20 -3.05 16.17 -3.69
N THR A 21 -3.56 15.66 -2.58
CA THR A 21 -3.03 16.04 -1.26
C THR A 21 -1.63 15.45 -1.09
N PRO A 22 -0.58 16.27 -0.91
CA PRO A 22 0.81 15.78 -0.93
C PRO A 22 1.09 14.63 0.04
N LYS A 23 0.43 14.64 1.22
CA LYS A 23 0.54 13.58 2.21
C LYS A 23 0.12 12.21 1.67
N TYR A 24 -1.02 12.13 0.97
CA TYR A 24 -1.52 10.87 0.42
C TYR A 24 -0.73 10.45 -0.82
N SER A 25 -0.35 11.40 -1.67
CA SER A 25 0.52 11.14 -2.82
C SER A 25 1.85 10.53 -2.39
N PHE A 26 2.48 11.05 -1.33
CA PHE A 26 3.72 10.50 -0.82
C PHE A 26 3.55 9.06 -0.30
N HIS A 27 2.46 8.79 0.43
CA HIS A 27 2.18 7.43 0.93
C HIS A 27 1.94 6.44 -0.20
N ILE A 28 1.18 6.80 -1.23
CA ILE A 28 0.92 5.91 -2.37
C ILE A 28 2.21 5.73 -3.18
N TRP A 29 2.99 6.79 -3.40
CA TRP A 29 4.27 6.72 -4.08
C TRP A 29 5.26 5.77 -3.40
N THR A 30 5.36 5.79 -2.07
CA THR A 30 6.20 4.84 -1.33
C THR A 30 5.64 3.42 -1.38
N ALA A 31 4.32 3.25 -1.36
CA ALA A 31 3.66 1.94 -1.52
C ALA A 31 3.91 1.29 -2.89
N MET A 32 3.82 2.09 -3.96
CA MET A 32 4.05 1.66 -5.34
C MET A 32 5.50 1.22 -5.58
N LEU A 33 6.45 1.90 -4.95
CA LEU A 33 7.88 1.55 -5.05
C LEU A 33 8.29 0.44 -4.06
N ASP A 34 7.30 -0.17 -3.39
CA ASP A 34 7.49 -1.21 -2.38
C ASP A 34 8.39 -0.77 -1.22
N ARG A 35 8.39 0.55 -0.94
CA ARG A 35 9.22 1.22 0.06
C ARG A 35 8.52 1.54 1.38
N LEU A 36 7.33 0.99 1.60
CA LEU A 36 6.70 1.09 2.91
C LEU A 36 7.49 0.31 3.95
N SER A 37 7.55 0.87 5.16
CA SER A 37 8.12 0.22 6.33
C SER A 37 7.12 -0.79 6.91
N THR A 38 6.78 -1.82 6.14
CA THR A 38 6.01 -2.97 6.65
C THR A 38 6.92 -3.89 7.46
N CYS A 39 6.35 -4.70 8.35
CA CYS A 39 7.17 -5.60 9.17
C CYS A 39 8.06 -6.55 8.34
N ASP A 40 7.61 -6.99 7.17
CA ASP A 40 8.45 -7.78 6.24
C ASP A 40 9.77 -7.06 5.85
N ARG A 41 9.73 -5.75 5.60
CA ARG A 41 10.95 -4.97 5.36
C ARG A 41 11.75 -4.77 6.64
N MET A 42 11.08 -4.62 7.78
CA MET A 42 11.71 -4.38 9.07
C MET A 42 12.45 -5.62 9.62
N LEU A 43 11.94 -6.83 9.32
CA LEU A 43 12.59 -8.11 9.63
C LEU A 43 14.00 -8.22 9.03
N LYS A 44 14.26 -7.58 7.88
CA LYS A 44 15.59 -7.55 7.26
C LYS A 44 16.63 -6.82 8.11
N TRP A 45 16.19 -5.90 8.98
CA TRP A 45 17.06 -5.08 9.83
C TRP A 45 17.07 -5.57 11.27
N ASN A 46 15.96 -6.12 11.75
CA ASN A 46 15.85 -6.68 13.08
C ASN A 46 15.00 -7.98 13.05
N PRO A 47 15.66 -9.15 13.02
CA PRO A 47 14.97 -10.45 12.99
C PRO A 47 14.14 -10.76 14.24
N ALA A 48 14.30 -10.02 15.33
CA ALA A 48 13.60 -10.27 16.59
C ALA A 48 12.21 -9.62 16.67
N ILE A 49 11.76 -8.93 15.62
CA ILE A 49 10.45 -8.28 15.61
C ILE A 49 9.35 -9.28 15.29
N ASP A 50 8.22 -9.15 15.98
CA ASP A 50 6.99 -9.87 15.66
C ASP A 50 6.44 -9.38 14.31
N PRO A 51 6.38 -10.24 13.28
CA PRO A 51 5.94 -9.84 11.95
C PRO A 51 4.41 -9.87 11.79
N VAL A 52 3.66 -10.16 12.84
CA VAL A 52 2.19 -10.21 12.80
C VAL A 52 1.62 -8.81 12.55
N CYS A 53 0.62 -8.74 11.67
CA CYS A 53 -0.07 -7.52 11.32
C CYS A 53 -0.73 -6.86 12.53
N VAL A 54 -0.41 -5.59 12.78
CA VAL A 54 -0.96 -4.84 13.91
C VAL A 54 -2.48 -4.65 13.85
N LEU A 55 -3.06 -4.73 12.64
CA LEU A 55 -4.48 -4.46 12.40
C LEU A 55 -5.37 -5.66 12.71
N CYS A 56 -5.08 -6.83 12.11
CA CYS A 56 -5.87 -8.05 12.35
C CYS A 56 -5.30 -8.93 13.47
N LYS A 57 -4.00 -8.85 13.75
CA LYS A 57 -3.28 -9.72 14.69
C LYS A 57 -3.31 -11.22 14.36
N GLU A 58 -3.54 -11.57 13.09
CA GLU A 58 -3.73 -12.94 12.64
C GLU A 58 -2.66 -13.40 11.63
N GLU A 59 -2.27 -12.54 10.69
CA GLU A 59 -1.42 -12.87 9.55
C GLU A 59 -0.15 -12.00 9.52
N VAL A 60 0.85 -12.39 8.72
CA VAL A 60 2.09 -11.62 8.55
C VAL A 60 1.82 -10.27 7.87
N GLU A 61 2.39 -9.20 8.43
CA GLU A 61 2.27 -7.86 7.88
C GLU A 61 3.12 -7.68 6.62
N THR A 62 2.44 -7.77 5.48
CA THR A 62 2.95 -7.36 4.18
C THR A 62 2.16 -6.16 3.68
N LYS A 63 2.69 -5.44 2.68
CA LYS A 63 1.95 -4.37 2.00
C LYS A 63 0.60 -4.88 1.48
N ASN A 64 0.63 -6.01 0.80
CA ASN A 64 -0.57 -6.61 0.19
C ASN A 64 -1.58 -7.02 1.26
N HIS A 65 -1.11 -7.60 2.36
CA HIS A 65 -1.97 -7.89 3.49
C HIS A 65 -2.59 -6.63 4.05
N MET A 66 -1.79 -5.64 4.44
CA MET A 66 -2.26 -4.41 5.07
C MET A 66 -3.32 -3.67 4.22
N PHE A 67 -3.18 -3.65 2.89
CA PHE A 67 -4.11 -2.91 2.03
C PHE A 67 -5.24 -3.73 1.42
N PHE A 68 -5.05 -5.02 1.12
CA PHE A 68 -5.98 -5.77 0.26
C PHE A 68 -6.55 -7.04 0.89
N SER A 69 -5.76 -7.79 1.68
CA SER A 69 -6.23 -9.07 2.26
C SER A 69 -6.43 -9.07 3.78
N CYS A 70 -6.12 -7.97 4.47
CA CYS A 70 -6.36 -7.85 5.91
C CYS A 70 -7.85 -7.75 6.22
N ALA A 71 -8.34 -8.59 7.13
CA ALA A 71 -9.74 -8.60 7.57
C ALA A 71 -10.20 -7.24 8.15
N TYR A 72 -9.31 -6.52 8.84
CA TYR A 72 -9.60 -5.18 9.33
C TYR A 72 -9.78 -4.19 8.18
N THR A 73 -8.82 -4.14 7.26
CA THR A 73 -8.84 -3.21 6.12
C THR A 73 -9.98 -3.52 5.16
N SER A 74 -10.32 -4.80 4.99
CA SER A 74 -11.50 -5.25 4.24
C SER A 74 -12.78 -4.58 4.75
N GLN A 75 -12.99 -4.55 6.07
CA GLN A 75 -14.14 -3.85 6.66
C GLN A 75 -14.12 -2.34 6.42
N VAL A 76 -12.93 -1.72 6.45
CA VAL A 76 -12.76 -0.29 6.14
C VAL A 76 -13.15 -0.03 4.68
N TRP A 77 -12.63 -0.82 3.74
CA TRP A 77 -12.98 -0.69 2.32
C TRP A 77 -14.45 -0.90 2.06
N GLN A 78 -15.06 -1.92 2.66
CA GLN A 78 -16.49 -2.16 2.54
C GLN A 78 -17.29 -0.94 2.99
N LYS A 79 -16.93 -0.30 4.11
CA LYS A 79 -17.62 0.91 4.60
C LYS A 79 -17.43 2.12 3.69
N LEU A 80 -16.22 2.33 3.16
CA LEU A 80 -15.92 3.47 2.29
C LEU A 80 -16.51 3.31 0.89
N MET A 81 -16.51 2.09 0.36
CA MET A 81 -16.83 1.81 -1.04
C MET A 81 -18.28 1.42 -1.29
N ARG A 82 -19.06 1.12 -0.24
CA ARG A 82 -20.45 0.61 -0.34
C ARG A 82 -21.37 1.39 -1.29
N GLY A 83 -21.09 2.68 -1.53
CA GLY A 83 -21.84 3.53 -2.46
C GLY A 83 -21.07 4.04 -3.68
N LEU A 84 -19.78 3.72 -3.82
CA LEU A 84 -18.90 4.25 -4.87
C LEU A 84 -18.43 3.18 -5.86
N LEU A 85 -18.05 2.02 -5.34
CA LEU A 85 -17.58 0.89 -6.12
C LEU A 85 -18.34 -0.34 -5.64
N CYS A 86 -19.20 -0.89 -6.51
CA CYS A 86 -20.06 -2.02 -6.21
C CYS A 86 -19.21 -3.27 -5.88
N VAL A 87 -18.79 -3.40 -4.63
CA VAL A 87 -18.08 -4.54 -3.97
C VAL A 87 -16.75 -5.00 -4.58
N ARG A 88 -16.35 -4.51 -5.77
CA ARG A 88 -15.11 -4.90 -6.43
C ARG A 88 -13.96 -3.95 -6.09
N TYR A 89 -13.45 -4.01 -4.86
CA TYR A 89 -12.05 -3.63 -4.65
C TYR A 89 -11.20 -4.87 -4.92
N THR A 90 -10.14 -4.74 -5.70
CA THR A 90 -9.28 -5.87 -6.07
C THR A 90 -8.49 -6.34 -4.86
N GLU A 91 -8.66 -7.61 -4.49
CA GLU A 91 -7.80 -8.31 -3.52
C GLU A 91 -6.42 -8.62 -4.10
N VAL A 92 -6.28 -8.46 -5.43
CA VAL A 92 -5.08 -8.75 -6.21
C VAL A 92 -4.29 -7.45 -6.41
N GLY A 93 -3.09 -7.38 -5.83
CA GLY A 93 -2.17 -6.25 -5.91
C GLY A 93 -1.52 -6.02 -7.29
N GLU A 94 -2.10 -6.55 -8.37
CA GLU A 94 -1.55 -6.45 -9.73
C GLU A 94 -1.45 -4.99 -10.23
N ILE A 95 -2.27 -4.08 -9.70
CA ILE A 95 -2.20 -2.64 -10.04
C ILE A 95 -0.90 -2.00 -9.52
N LEU A 96 -0.28 -2.55 -8.48
CA LEU A 96 0.97 -2.02 -7.90
C LEU A 96 2.23 -2.67 -8.48
N LEU A 97 2.10 -3.65 -9.38
CA LEU A 97 3.20 -4.43 -9.97
C LEU A 97 3.45 -4.12 -11.45
N SER A 98 2.60 -3.29 -12.09
CA SER A 98 2.77 -2.81 -13.47
C SER A 98 3.39 -1.42 -13.55
#